data_AF-A0A3M1EYL1-F1
#
_entry.id   AF-A0A3M1EYL1-F1
#
_cell.length_a   1.000
_cell.length_b   1.000
_cell.length_c   1.000
_cell.angle_alpha   90.00
_cell.angle_beta   90.00
_cell.angle_gamma   90.00
#
_symmetry.space_group_name_H-M   'P 1'
#
loop_
_entity.id
_entity.type
_entity.pdbx_description
1 polymer ?
#
loop_
_entity_poly.entity_id
_entity_poly.type
_entity_poly.pdbx_seq_one_letter_code
_entity_poly.pdbx_strand_id
1 'polypeptide(L)'
;PENVGRVIVDISVERGTPIKTDTKAVVETLGITGLKYIDLVKSSQDAPPLPPGGEIAEEPSLMTDLSGRATAIALKTENLLENLVNLTGGSQGKRIEEIITRIDRIMGEIETLVVETRPVVTEVARGLADTSQAAEATLRSVERLVEENRAALHKIVAGIDRVTADLPKQQAALTELLENATETMGAARELLGNERLKGAIEDTARLLHRLNLTVARGQENLDATLLQLNQTTENLRDFSRFLLENPSALFRNIEQEEREFQ
;
A
#
# COMPACT_ATOMS: atom_id res chain seq x y z
N PRO A 1 33.48 6.31 -24.16
CA PRO A 1 32.81 5.40 -25.11
C PRO A 1 33.48 5.47 -26.51
N GLU A 2 33.88 4.32 -27.05
CA GLU A 2 34.56 4.22 -28.37
C GLU A 2 33.59 4.21 -29.57
N ASN A 3 32.27 4.23 -29.32
CA ASN A 3 31.23 4.30 -30.35
C ASN A 3 30.21 5.38 -30.01
N VAL A 4 30.16 6.43 -30.82
CA VAL A 4 29.29 7.62 -30.66
C VAL A 4 27.79 7.33 -30.86
N GLY A 5 27.43 6.18 -31.42
CA GLY A 5 26.04 5.77 -31.63
C GLY A 5 25.39 5.00 -30.48
N ARG A 6 26.13 4.74 -29.38
CA ARG A 6 25.60 4.01 -28.21
C ARG A 6 25.63 4.88 -26.97
N VAL A 7 24.50 4.91 -26.27
CA VAL A 7 24.36 5.53 -24.96
C VAL A 7 24.35 4.42 -23.92
N ILE A 8 25.27 4.50 -22.95
CA ILE A 8 25.27 3.64 -21.78
C ILE A 8 24.65 4.44 -20.65
N VAL A 9 23.67 3.85 -19.96
CA VAL A 9 22.99 4.47 -18.83
C VAL A 9 23.28 3.65 -17.58
N ASP A 10 23.95 4.26 -16.61
CA ASP A 10 24.14 3.69 -15.30
C ASP A 10 22.92 4.00 -14.44
N ILE A 11 22.25 2.96 -13.92
CA ILE A 11 21.11 3.08 -13.01
C ILE A 11 21.50 2.61 -11.62
N SER A 12 21.04 3.34 -10.60
CA SER A 12 21.15 2.91 -9.20
C SER A 12 19.80 2.42 -8.74
N VAL A 13 19.78 1.25 -8.11
CA VAL A 13 18.57 0.60 -7.59
C VAL A 13 18.72 0.32 -6.11
N GLU A 14 17.60 0.36 -5.40
CA GLU A 14 17.58 0.11 -3.97
C GLU A 14 18.05 -1.31 -3.63
N ARG A 15 18.71 -1.45 -2.49
CA ARG A 15 19.22 -2.73 -2.04
C ARG A 15 18.06 -3.64 -1.66
N GLY A 16 17.99 -4.81 -2.29
CA GLY A 16 16.90 -5.77 -2.09
C GLY A 16 15.93 -5.84 -3.27
N THR A 17 16.02 -4.91 -4.23
CA THR A 17 15.23 -4.97 -5.46
C THR A 17 15.64 -6.20 -6.28
N PRO A 18 14.71 -7.13 -6.57
CA PRO A 18 15.03 -8.38 -7.24
C PRO A 18 15.20 -8.17 -8.75
N ILE A 19 16.44 -7.87 -9.17
CA ILE A 19 16.82 -7.80 -10.59
C ILE A 19 17.56 -9.08 -10.97
N LYS A 20 17.21 -9.63 -12.13
CA LYS A 20 17.68 -10.95 -12.59
C LYS A 20 18.43 -10.82 -13.90
N THR A 21 19.17 -11.86 -14.26
CA THR A 21 19.98 -11.87 -15.48
C THR A 21 19.15 -11.81 -16.77
N ASP A 22 17.87 -12.16 -16.71
CA ASP A 22 16.94 -12.11 -17.83
C ASP A 22 16.10 -10.81 -17.87
N THR A 23 16.28 -9.91 -16.90
CA THR A 23 15.65 -8.60 -16.91
C THR A 23 16.00 -7.85 -18.21
N LYS A 24 15.01 -7.16 -18.78
CA LYS A 24 15.16 -6.32 -19.96
C LYS A 24 14.82 -4.89 -19.64
N ALA A 25 15.56 -3.95 -20.22
CA ALA A 25 15.32 -2.52 -20.10
C ALA A 25 14.55 -2.02 -21.32
N VAL A 26 13.36 -1.47 -21.11
CA VAL A 26 12.53 -0.86 -22.15
C VAL A 26 12.48 0.64 -21.90
N VAL A 27 12.79 1.45 -22.92
CA VAL A 27 12.67 2.90 -22.82
C VAL A 27 11.25 3.31 -23.19
N GLU A 28 10.52 3.80 -22.21
CA GLU A 28 9.13 4.25 -22.36
C GLU A 28 9.03 5.77 -22.28
N THR A 29 7.92 6.31 -22.79
CA THR A 29 7.62 7.74 -22.76
C THR A 29 6.37 8.00 -21.94
N LEU A 30 6.49 8.85 -20.92
CA LEU A 30 5.41 9.23 -20.02
C LEU A 30 4.81 10.58 -20.43
N GLY A 31 3.49 10.57 -20.68
CA GLY A 31 2.69 11.76 -20.91
C GLY A 31 2.98 12.52 -22.21
N ILE A 32 2.31 13.66 -22.40
CA ILE A 32 2.44 14.51 -23.60
C ILE A 32 3.73 15.34 -23.64
N THR A 33 4.43 15.45 -22.51
CA THR A 33 5.68 16.21 -22.36
C THR A 33 6.88 15.46 -22.90
N GLY A 34 6.75 14.16 -23.17
CA GLY A 34 7.82 13.35 -23.74
C GLY A 34 8.89 12.93 -22.74
N LEU A 35 8.60 12.94 -21.44
CA LEU A 35 9.53 12.46 -20.42
C LEU A 35 9.80 10.97 -20.61
N LYS A 36 11.08 10.58 -20.68
CA LYS A 36 11.47 9.18 -20.87
C LYS A 36 11.84 8.53 -19.55
N TYR A 37 11.44 7.28 -19.37
CA TYR A 37 11.86 6.45 -18.24
C TYR A 37 12.28 5.06 -18.73
N ILE A 38 13.05 4.36 -17.90
CA ILE A 38 13.48 2.99 -18.16
C ILE A 38 12.60 2.07 -17.34
N ASP A 39 11.82 1.24 -18.02
CA ASP A 39 11.04 0.17 -17.41
C ASP A 39 11.85 -1.14 -17.42
N LEU A 40 11.83 -1.88 -16.32
CA LEU A 40 12.57 -3.14 -16.15
C LEU A 40 11.60 -4.31 -16.14
N VAL A 41 11.59 -5.09 -17.22
CA VAL A 41 10.59 -6.14 -17.47
C VAL A 41 11.23 -7.55 -17.55
N LYS A 42 10.38 -8.59 -17.62
CA LYS A 42 10.75 -9.99 -17.92
C LYS A 42 11.64 -10.74 -16.90
N SER A 43 11.68 -10.32 -15.64
CA SER A 43 12.31 -11.14 -14.58
C SER A 43 11.52 -12.43 -14.33
N SER A 44 11.97 -13.58 -14.85
CA SER A 44 11.40 -14.89 -14.54
C SER A 44 11.73 -15.33 -13.10
N GLN A 45 10.98 -16.27 -12.51
CA GLN A 45 11.30 -16.75 -11.16
C GLN A 45 12.60 -17.58 -11.10
N ASP A 46 12.93 -18.30 -12.17
CA ASP A 46 14.05 -19.25 -12.18
C ASP A 46 15.39 -18.61 -12.57
N ALA A 47 15.39 -17.38 -13.10
CA ALA A 47 16.62 -16.72 -13.48
C ALA A 47 17.47 -16.32 -12.24
N PRO A 48 18.80 -16.47 -12.31
CA PRO A 48 19.70 -16.06 -11.25
C PRO A 48 19.69 -14.52 -11.06
N PRO A 49 20.01 -14.03 -9.86
CA PRO A 49 20.10 -12.60 -9.59
C PRO A 49 21.23 -11.95 -10.41
N LEU A 50 20.98 -10.75 -10.91
CA LEU A 50 21.99 -9.95 -11.60
C LEU A 50 22.98 -9.38 -10.58
N PRO A 51 24.30 -9.61 -10.71
CA PRO A 51 25.27 -9.06 -9.78
C PRO A 51 25.37 -7.53 -9.92
N PRO A 52 25.80 -6.80 -8.87
CA PRO A 52 26.09 -5.38 -8.97
C PRO A 52 27.09 -5.09 -10.10
N GLY A 53 26.78 -4.08 -10.93
CA GLY A 53 27.56 -3.77 -12.13
C GLY A 53 27.28 -4.69 -13.33
N GLY A 54 26.32 -5.61 -13.20
CA GLY A 54 25.80 -6.40 -14.32
C GLY A 54 25.05 -5.53 -15.33
N GLU A 55 25.09 -5.94 -16.60
CA GLU A 55 24.45 -5.22 -17.70
C GLU A 55 23.03 -5.76 -17.94
N ILE A 56 22.07 -4.85 -18.15
CA ILE A 56 20.69 -5.16 -18.50
C ILE A 56 20.53 -4.91 -20.00
N ALA A 57 20.10 -5.93 -20.73
CA ALA A 57 19.91 -5.80 -22.18
C ALA A 57 18.69 -4.92 -22.49
N GLU A 58 18.83 -4.03 -23.47
CA GLU A 58 17.71 -3.26 -24.03
C GLU A 58 16.74 -4.17 -24.77
N GLU A 59 15.44 -3.88 -24.65
CA GLU A 59 14.40 -4.38 -25.52
C GLU A 59 13.57 -3.21 -26.09
N PRO A 60 13.22 -3.20 -27.39
CA PRO A 60 12.39 -2.16 -27.97
C PRO A 60 11.02 -2.11 -27.29
N SER A 61 10.48 -0.90 -27.11
CA SER A 61 9.08 -0.76 -26.67
C SER A 61 8.13 -1.30 -27.74
N LEU A 62 6.92 -1.70 -27.31
CA LEU A 62 5.89 -2.21 -28.21
C LEU A 62 5.58 -1.22 -29.35
N MET A 63 5.59 0.08 -29.05
CA MET A 63 5.35 1.11 -30.07
C MET A 63 6.52 1.27 -31.04
N THR A 64 7.77 1.19 -30.55
CA THR A 64 8.94 1.25 -31.42
C THR A 64 9.00 0.02 -32.33
N ASP A 65 8.74 -1.18 -31.81
CA ASP A 65 8.69 -2.41 -32.61
C ASP A 65 7.55 -2.35 -33.65
N LEU A 66 6.34 -1.95 -33.24
CA LEU A 66 5.19 -1.84 -34.15
C LEU A 66 5.43 -0.81 -35.25
N SER A 67 5.94 0.38 -34.91
CA SER A 67 6.28 1.41 -35.89
C SER A 67 7.36 0.92 -36.85
N GLY A 68 8.42 0.28 -36.34
CA GLY A 68 9.48 -0.28 -37.18
C GLY A 68 8.98 -1.34 -38.15
N ARG A 69 8.09 -2.23 -37.69
CA ARG A 69 7.45 -3.24 -38.55
C ARG A 69 6.54 -2.62 -39.59
N ALA A 70 5.75 -1.60 -39.23
CA ALA A 70 4.90 -0.88 -40.16
C ALA A 70 5.72 -0.19 -41.25
N THR A 71 6.81 0.50 -40.89
CA THR A 71 7.74 1.09 -41.84
C THR A 71 8.39 0.03 -42.75
N ALA A 72 8.80 -1.11 -42.20
CA ALA A 72 9.37 -2.20 -42.98
C ALA A 72 8.36 -2.80 -43.97
N ILE A 73 7.09 -2.92 -43.57
CA ILE A 73 6.00 -3.36 -44.45
C ILE A 73 5.76 -2.32 -45.56
N ALA A 74 5.71 -1.03 -45.23
CA ALA A 74 5.55 0.04 -46.22
C ALA A 74 6.66 0.01 -47.26
N LEU A 75 7.93 -0.04 -46.84
CA LEU A 75 9.09 -0.12 -47.73
C LEU A 75 9.08 -1.39 -48.57
N LYS A 76 8.74 -2.55 -48.00
CA LYS A 76 8.63 -3.80 -48.77
C LYS A 76 7.49 -3.73 -49.78
N THR A 77 6.40 -3.06 -49.44
CA THR A 77 5.26 -2.86 -50.33
C THR A 77 5.64 -1.94 -51.48
N GLU A 78 6.31 -0.81 -51.23
CA GLU A 78 6.85 0.07 -52.26
C GLU A 78 7.78 -0.69 -53.22
N ASN A 79 8.73 -1.46 -52.68
CA ASN A 79 9.63 -2.28 -53.49
C ASN A 79 8.88 -3.34 -54.33
N LEU A 80 7.84 -3.96 -53.78
CA LEU A 80 7.01 -4.92 -54.52
C LEU A 80 6.25 -4.22 -55.65
N LEU A 81 5.69 -3.03 -55.40
CA LEU A 81 4.99 -2.23 -56.40
C LEU A 81 5.92 -1.79 -57.52
N GLU A 82 7.11 -1.31 -57.20
CA GLU A 82 8.13 -0.91 -58.19
C GLU A 82 8.57 -2.10 -59.06
N ASN A 83 8.86 -3.25 -58.43
CA ASN A 83 9.22 -4.47 -59.14
C ASN A 83 8.07 -5.01 -60.01
N LEU A 84 6.83 -4.89 -59.54
CA LEU A 84 5.63 -5.33 -60.26
C LEU A 84 5.40 -4.46 -61.50
N VAL A 85 5.49 -3.13 -61.37
CA VAL A 85 5.40 -2.18 -62.50
C VAL A 85 6.47 -2.47 -63.56
N ASN A 86 7.70 -2.79 -63.14
CA ASN A 86 8.80 -3.15 -64.03
C ASN A 86 8.61 -4.52 -64.73
N LEU A 87 7.88 -5.46 -64.11
CA LEU A 87 7.63 -6.79 -64.67
C LEU A 87 6.41 -6.85 -65.61
N THR A 88 5.49 -5.87 -65.57
CA THR A 88 4.16 -6.01 -66.18
C THR A 88 3.92 -5.17 -67.42
N GLY A 89 4.91 -5.13 -68.33
CA GLY A 89 4.75 -4.59 -69.68
C GLY A 89 3.73 -5.31 -70.59
N GLY A 90 2.86 -6.20 -70.06
CA GLY A 90 1.87 -6.95 -70.84
C GLY A 90 0.64 -7.41 -70.04
N SER A 91 -0.54 -6.98 -70.49
CA SER A 91 -1.91 -7.54 -70.32
C SER A 91 -2.47 -7.95 -68.94
N GLN A 92 -1.79 -7.82 -67.80
CA GLN A 92 -2.37 -8.08 -66.46
C GLN A 92 -2.76 -6.83 -65.64
N GLY A 93 -2.67 -5.63 -66.23
CA GLY A 93 -2.79 -4.34 -65.51
C GLY A 93 -4.00 -4.17 -64.58
N LYS A 94 -5.19 -4.65 -64.95
CA LYS A 94 -6.40 -4.52 -64.11
C LYS A 94 -6.32 -5.24 -62.76
N ARG A 95 -5.76 -6.46 -62.72
CA ARG A 95 -5.59 -7.21 -61.46
C ARG A 95 -4.57 -6.57 -60.53
N ILE A 96 -3.57 -5.92 -61.12
CA ILE A 96 -2.53 -5.20 -60.38
C ILE A 96 -3.09 -3.91 -59.81
N GLU A 97 -3.84 -3.16 -60.61
CA GLU A 97 -4.55 -1.96 -60.17
C GLU A 97 -5.50 -2.27 -59.00
N GLU A 98 -6.25 -3.37 -59.07
CA GLU A 98 -7.11 -3.85 -57.97
C GLU A 98 -6.31 -4.20 -56.69
N ILE A 99 -5.10 -4.75 -56.81
CA ILE A 99 -4.24 -5.06 -55.66
C ILE A 99 -3.69 -3.77 -55.05
N ILE A 100 -3.23 -2.82 -55.88
CA ILE A 100 -2.73 -1.52 -55.44
C ILE A 100 -3.82 -0.77 -54.68
N THR A 101 -5.02 -0.66 -55.25
CA THR A 101 -6.15 0.00 -54.58
C THR A 101 -6.53 -0.67 -53.25
N ARG A 102 -6.41 -2.00 -53.15
CA ARG A 102 -6.65 -2.73 -51.89
C ARG A 102 -5.56 -2.44 -50.85
N ILE A 103 -4.30 -2.33 -51.27
CA ILE A 103 -3.18 -1.99 -50.41
C ILE A 103 -3.33 -0.55 -49.89
N ASP A 104 -3.64 0.40 -50.75
CA ASP A 104 -3.86 1.81 -50.36
C ASP A 104 -4.98 1.94 -49.33
N ARG A 105 -6.08 1.19 -49.52
CA ARG A 105 -7.18 1.17 -48.55
C ARG A 105 -6.76 0.59 -47.20
N ILE A 106 -6.01 -0.52 -47.20
CA ILE A 106 -5.51 -1.13 -45.95
C ILE A 106 -4.52 -0.18 -45.24
N MET A 107 -3.65 0.50 -46.00
CA MET A 107 -2.72 1.48 -45.43
C MET A 107 -3.45 2.65 -44.78
N GLY A 108 -4.51 3.18 -45.43
CA GLY A 108 -5.36 4.22 -44.83
C GLY A 108 -6.12 3.76 -43.58
N GLU A 109 -6.61 2.51 -43.57
CA GLU A 109 -7.24 1.90 -42.39
C GLU A 109 -6.24 1.75 -41.23
N ILE A 110 -5.00 1.35 -41.51
CA ILE A 110 -3.91 1.27 -40.51
C ILE A 110 -3.54 2.66 -39.98
N GLU A 111 -3.41 3.66 -40.85
CA GLU A 111 -3.11 5.04 -40.44
C GLU A 111 -4.22 5.58 -39.53
N THR A 112 -5.48 5.34 -39.88
CA THR A 112 -6.64 5.74 -39.07
C THR A 112 -6.61 5.06 -37.70
N LEU A 113 -6.37 3.74 -37.65
CA LEU A 113 -6.26 3.01 -36.39
C LEU A 113 -5.12 3.54 -35.51
N VAL A 114 -3.96 3.87 -36.08
CA VAL A 114 -2.83 4.43 -35.32
C VAL A 114 -3.18 5.83 -34.79
N VAL A 115 -3.83 6.66 -35.60
CA VAL A 115 -4.27 8.01 -35.19
C VAL A 115 -5.32 7.95 -34.09
N GLU A 116 -6.29 7.03 -34.17
CA GLU A 116 -7.35 6.85 -33.18
C GLU A 116 -6.86 6.20 -31.88
N THR A 117 -5.83 5.34 -31.94
CA THR A 117 -5.30 4.65 -30.75
C THR A 117 -4.38 5.54 -29.90
N ARG A 118 -3.65 6.48 -30.52
CA ARG A 118 -2.77 7.43 -29.81
C ARG A 118 -3.45 8.23 -28.68
N PRO A 119 -4.62 8.89 -28.89
CA PRO A 119 -5.27 9.64 -27.83
C PRO A 119 -5.78 8.72 -26.71
N VAL A 120 -6.26 7.51 -27.04
CA VAL A 120 -6.70 6.53 -26.04
C VAL A 120 -5.55 6.11 -25.13
N VAL A 121 -4.38 5.78 -25.71
CA VAL A 121 -3.19 5.42 -24.92
C VAL A 121 -2.72 6.59 -24.06
N THR A 122 -2.79 7.82 -24.59
CA THR A 122 -2.41 9.03 -23.84
C THR A 122 -3.34 9.28 -22.66
N GLU A 123 -4.65 9.11 -22.86
CA GLU A 123 -5.67 9.27 -21.81
C GLU A 123 -5.53 8.20 -20.74
N VAL A 124 -5.29 6.94 -21.14
CA VAL A 124 -5.01 5.85 -20.21
C VAL A 124 -3.74 6.14 -19.40
N ALA A 125 -2.65 6.55 -20.05
CA ALA A 125 -1.40 6.88 -19.36
C ALA A 125 -1.59 8.04 -18.35
N ARG A 126 -2.39 9.05 -18.71
CA ARG A 126 -2.74 10.16 -17.82
C ARG A 126 -3.59 9.68 -16.63
N GLY A 127 -4.62 8.89 -16.88
CA GLY A 127 -5.46 8.32 -15.83
C GLY A 127 -4.67 7.44 -14.86
N LEU A 128 -3.70 6.66 -15.35
CA LEU A 128 -2.78 5.90 -14.51
C LEU A 128 -1.89 6.82 -13.66
N ALA A 129 -1.35 7.90 -14.22
CA ALA A 129 -0.53 8.86 -13.48
C ALA A 129 -1.33 9.55 -12.36
N ASP A 130 -2.54 10.01 -12.68
CA ASP A 130 -3.44 10.65 -11.70
C ASP A 130 -3.84 9.67 -10.58
N THR A 131 -4.13 8.42 -10.93
CA THR A 131 -4.43 7.35 -9.97
C THR A 131 -3.24 7.05 -9.07
N SER A 132 -2.03 6.98 -9.64
CA SER A 132 -0.80 6.77 -8.88
C SER A 132 -0.54 7.91 -7.88
N GLN A 133 -0.78 9.15 -8.30
CA GLN A 133 -0.63 10.31 -7.42
C GLN A 133 -1.66 10.31 -6.28
N ALA A 134 -2.91 9.94 -6.57
CA ALA A 134 -3.94 9.78 -5.56
C ALA A 134 -3.59 8.66 -4.56
N ALA A 135 -3.11 7.52 -5.05
CA ALA A 135 -2.64 6.41 -4.22
C ALA A 135 -1.51 6.83 -3.27
N GLU A 136 -0.53 7.59 -3.76
CA GLU A 136 0.59 8.10 -2.95
C GLU A 136 0.11 9.08 -1.86
N ALA A 137 -0.86 9.95 -2.18
CA ALA A 137 -1.49 10.84 -1.20
C ALA A 137 -2.26 10.06 -0.12
N THR A 138 -2.97 9.00 -0.51
CA THR A 138 -3.66 8.11 0.43
C THR A 138 -2.67 7.38 1.32
N LEU A 139 -1.56 6.84 0.79
CA LEU A 139 -0.53 6.17 1.59
C LEU A 139 0.06 7.10 2.65
N ARG A 140 0.44 8.33 2.28
CA ARG A 140 0.89 9.34 3.25
C ARG A 140 -0.14 9.64 4.33
N SER A 141 -1.43 9.65 3.96
CA SER A 141 -2.52 9.90 4.91
C SER A 141 -2.69 8.74 5.89
N VAL A 142 -2.53 7.50 5.42
CA VAL A 142 -2.53 6.29 6.26
C VAL A 142 -1.33 6.30 7.21
N GLU A 143 -0.13 6.60 6.73
CA GLU A 143 1.08 6.72 7.57
C GLU A 143 0.89 7.73 8.71
N ARG A 144 0.34 8.91 8.39
CA ARG A 144 0.03 9.93 9.41
C ARG A 144 -0.99 9.43 10.44
N LEU A 145 -2.06 8.77 10.00
CA LEU A 145 -3.07 8.21 10.89
C LEU A 145 -2.51 7.12 11.81
N VAL A 146 -1.60 6.28 11.30
CA VAL A 146 -0.93 5.25 12.10
C VAL A 146 -0.07 5.91 13.18
N GLU A 147 0.70 6.94 12.84
CA GLU A 147 1.56 7.64 13.82
C GLU A 147 0.73 8.39 14.87
N GLU A 148 -0.34 9.07 14.45
CA GLU A 148 -1.28 9.75 15.37
C GLU A 148 -1.95 8.77 16.33
N ASN A 149 -2.40 7.63 15.83
CA ASN A 149 -2.99 6.57 16.66
C ASN A 149 -1.97 5.96 17.62
N ARG A 150 -0.74 5.73 17.17
CA ARG A 150 0.35 5.23 18.02
C ARG A 150 0.64 6.18 19.17
N ALA A 151 0.73 7.48 18.88
CA ALA A 151 0.94 8.51 19.91
C ALA A 151 -0.24 8.59 20.89
N ALA A 152 -1.49 8.48 20.39
CA ALA A 152 -2.68 8.47 21.23
C ALA A 152 -2.73 7.23 22.14
N LEU A 153 -2.47 6.04 21.60
CA LEU A 153 -2.41 4.79 22.35
C LEU A 153 -1.35 4.84 23.45
N HIS A 154 -0.15 5.37 23.15
CA HIS A 154 0.88 5.54 24.16
C HIS A 154 0.44 6.46 25.31
N LYS A 155 -0.31 7.52 25.03
CA LYS A 155 -0.87 8.39 26.08
C LYS A 155 -1.92 7.69 26.92
N ILE A 156 -2.76 6.86 26.30
CA ILE A 156 -3.77 6.05 26.99
C ILE A 156 -3.09 5.06 27.94
N VAL A 157 -2.12 4.28 27.44
CA VAL A 157 -1.36 3.31 28.25
C VAL A 157 -0.68 4.01 29.43
N ALA A 158 0.03 5.12 29.19
CA ALA A 158 0.66 5.88 30.27
C ALA A 158 -0.34 6.48 31.27
N GLY A 159 -1.56 6.82 30.82
CA GLY A 159 -2.64 7.27 31.69
C GLY A 159 -3.17 6.14 32.58
N ILE A 160 -3.36 4.96 31.99
CA ILE A 160 -3.78 3.77 32.74
C ILE A 160 -2.69 3.36 33.73
N ASP A 161 -1.42 3.32 33.34
CA ASP A 161 -0.31 3.00 34.26
C ASP A 161 -0.31 3.88 35.51
N ARG A 162 -0.59 5.18 35.35
CA ARG A 162 -0.73 6.10 36.50
C ARG A 162 -1.93 5.75 37.38
N VAL A 163 -3.09 5.51 36.78
CA VAL A 163 -4.29 5.12 37.54
C VAL A 163 -4.06 3.81 38.29
N THR A 164 -3.47 2.81 37.64
CA THR A 164 -3.13 1.52 38.24
C THR A 164 -2.10 1.66 39.35
N ALA A 165 -1.12 2.56 39.22
CA ALA A 165 -0.12 2.83 40.27
C ALA A 165 -0.69 3.62 41.47
N ASP A 166 -1.70 4.48 41.25
CA ASP A 166 -2.30 5.30 42.31
C ASP A 166 -3.46 4.60 43.03
N LEU A 167 -4.12 3.65 42.38
CA LEU A 167 -5.25 2.92 42.98
C LEU A 167 -4.91 2.23 44.31
N PRO A 168 -3.79 1.49 44.45
CA PRO A 168 -3.41 0.89 45.72
C PRO A 168 -3.20 1.93 46.83
N LYS A 169 -2.68 3.11 46.50
CA LYS A 169 -2.48 4.21 47.46
C LYS A 169 -3.82 4.78 47.92
N GLN A 170 -4.76 4.97 46.99
CA GLN A 170 -6.12 5.40 47.32
C GLN A 170 -6.84 4.35 48.16
N GLN A 171 -6.65 3.06 47.86
CA GLN A 171 -7.22 1.96 48.64
C GLN A 171 -6.66 1.95 50.07
N ALA A 172 -5.34 2.10 50.24
CA ALA A 172 -4.70 2.18 51.55
C ALA A 172 -5.21 3.39 52.36
N ALA A 173 -5.34 4.57 51.73
CA ALA A 173 -5.88 5.76 52.38
C ALA A 173 -7.36 5.57 52.82
N LEU A 174 -8.15 4.85 52.02
CA LEU A 174 -9.52 4.49 52.40
C LEU A 174 -9.56 3.49 53.56
N THR A 175 -8.64 2.52 53.60
CA THR A 175 -8.49 1.59 54.74
C THR A 175 -8.08 2.32 56.02
N GLU A 176 -7.16 3.28 55.93
CA GLU A 176 -6.75 4.09 57.08
C GLU A 176 -7.89 5.00 57.59
N LEU A 177 -8.64 5.65 56.67
CA LEU A 177 -9.84 6.41 57.03
C LEU A 177 -10.90 5.53 57.69
N LEU A 178 -11.02 4.26 57.25
CA LEU A 178 -11.92 3.27 57.85
C LEU A 178 -11.52 2.92 59.28
N GLU A 179 -10.23 2.68 59.52
CA GLU A 179 -9.72 2.40 60.88
C GLU A 179 -9.95 3.60 61.80
N ASN A 180 -9.57 4.80 61.36
CA ASN A 180 -9.75 6.04 62.13
C ASN A 180 -11.23 6.35 62.42
N ALA A 181 -12.11 6.16 61.43
CA ALA A 181 -13.54 6.33 61.63
C ALA A 181 -14.06 5.30 62.64
N THR A 182 -13.67 4.04 62.52
CA THR A 182 -14.12 2.97 63.44
C THR A 182 -13.66 3.24 64.87
N GLU A 183 -12.43 3.73 65.05
CA GLU A 183 -11.86 4.09 66.35
C GLU A 183 -12.56 5.29 66.99
N THR A 184 -12.70 6.40 66.25
CA THR A 184 -13.43 7.60 66.73
C THR A 184 -14.89 7.29 67.06
N MET A 185 -15.52 6.39 66.31
CA MET A 185 -16.90 5.96 66.55
C MET A 185 -17.01 4.98 67.74
N GLY A 186 -15.98 4.16 68.00
CA GLY A 186 -15.87 3.35 69.21
C GLY A 186 -15.86 4.22 70.47
N ALA A 187 -15.03 5.27 70.46
CA ALA A 187 -15.00 6.27 71.52
C ALA A 187 -16.33 7.03 71.66
N ALA A 188 -16.97 7.41 70.55
CA ALA A 188 -18.27 8.08 70.56
C ALA A 188 -19.41 7.18 71.08
N ARG A 189 -19.38 5.88 70.79
CA ARG A 189 -20.37 4.90 71.26
C ARG A 189 -20.31 4.72 72.78
N GLU A 190 -19.10 4.75 73.34
CA GLU A 190 -18.85 4.69 74.78
C GLU A 190 -19.36 5.96 75.49
N LEU A 191 -19.33 7.11 74.81
CA LEU A 191 -19.78 8.41 75.34
C LEU A 191 -21.27 8.71 75.14
N LEU A 192 -21.91 8.25 74.05
CA LEU A 192 -23.21 8.81 73.60
C LEU A 192 -24.40 7.83 73.51
N GLY A 193 -24.22 6.51 73.60
CA GLY A 193 -25.34 5.55 73.76
C GLY A 193 -26.51 5.65 72.76
N ASN A 194 -26.32 6.25 71.58
CA ASN A 194 -27.43 6.69 70.72
C ASN A 194 -27.64 5.74 69.52
N GLU A 195 -28.80 5.09 69.42
CA GLU A 195 -29.09 4.11 68.36
C GLU A 195 -29.05 4.68 66.94
N ARG A 196 -29.33 5.98 66.77
CA ARG A 196 -29.21 6.67 65.48
C ARG A 196 -27.77 6.70 64.96
N LEU A 197 -26.79 6.80 65.86
CA LEU A 197 -25.38 6.77 65.50
C LEU A 197 -24.99 5.38 65.00
N LYS A 198 -25.53 4.31 65.61
CA LYS A 198 -25.30 2.93 65.19
C LYS A 198 -25.77 2.65 63.75
N GLY A 199 -26.96 3.14 63.38
CA GLY A 199 -27.49 2.95 62.01
C GLY A 199 -26.63 3.64 60.94
N ALA A 200 -26.23 4.90 61.19
CA ALA A 200 -25.36 5.64 60.27
C ALA A 200 -23.98 4.97 60.08
N ILE A 201 -23.46 4.32 61.13
CA ILE A 201 -22.20 3.56 61.09
C ILE A 201 -22.33 2.33 60.19
N GLU A 202 -23.38 1.54 60.37
CA GLU A 202 -23.62 0.34 59.56
C GLU A 202 -23.80 0.69 58.07
N ASP A 203 -24.44 1.82 57.78
CA ASP A 203 -24.60 2.31 56.41
C ASP A 203 -23.28 2.79 55.82
N THR A 204 -22.46 3.51 56.59
CA THR A 204 -21.13 3.96 56.16
C THR A 204 -20.20 2.79 55.89
N ALA A 205 -20.17 1.78 56.77
CA ALA A 205 -19.39 0.57 56.59
C ALA A 205 -19.83 -0.22 55.34
N ARG A 206 -21.14 -0.32 55.11
CA ARG A 206 -21.69 -0.96 53.90
C ARG A 206 -21.32 -0.21 52.62
N LEU A 207 -21.37 1.12 52.63
CA LEU A 207 -20.97 1.96 51.48
C LEU A 207 -19.48 1.78 51.17
N LEU A 208 -18.62 1.80 52.19
CA LEU A 208 -17.17 1.65 52.02
C LEU A 208 -16.80 0.24 51.53
N HIS A 209 -17.50 -0.80 52.01
CA HIS A 209 -17.32 -2.15 51.48
C HIS A 209 -17.71 -2.25 50.00
N ARG A 210 -18.81 -1.60 49.58
CA ARG A 210 -19.20 -1.52 48.15
C ARG A 210 -18.17 -0.75 47.33
N LEU A 211 -17.61 0.34 47.86
CA LEU A 211 -16.54 1.09 47.21
C LEU A 211 -15.30 0.20 47.01
N ASN A 212 -14.87 -0.55 48.03
CA ASN A 212 -13.73 -1.46 47.91
C ASN A 212 -13.95 -2.53 46.82
N LEU A 213 -15.14 -3.13 46.77
CA LEU A 213 -15.49 -4.10 45.72
C LEU A 213 -15.53 -3.46 44.31
N THR A 214 -15.96 -2.20 44.22
CA THR A 214 -16.03 -1.48 42.95
C THR A 214 -14.63 -1.13 42.44
N VAL A 215 -13.74 -0.72 43.34
CA VAL A 215 -12.32 -0.46 43.04
C VAL A 215 -11.62 -1.74 42.61
N ALA A 216 -11.82 -2.85 43.32
CA ALA A 216 -11.23 -4.14 42.97
C ALA A 216 -11.70 -4.64 41.58
N ARG A 217 -13.00 -4.54 41.28
CA ARG A 217 -13.52 -4.85 39.92
C ARG A 217 -12.99 -3.87 38.86
N GLY A 218 -12.80 -2.61 39.23
CA GLY A 218 -12.17 -1.60 38.37
C GLY A 218 -10.76 -2.01 37.96
N GLN A 219 -9.96 -2.53 38.90
CA GLN A 219 -8.61 -3.04 38.62
C GLN A 219 -8.63 -4.20 37.64
N GLU A 220 -9.48 -5.20 37.88
CA GLU A 220 -9.59 -6.38 37.01
C GLU A 220 -9.97 -5.98 35.57
N ASN A 221 -10.90 -5.03 35.42
CA ASN A 221 -11.29 -4.49 34.12
C ASN A 221 -10.16 -3.67 33.45
N LEU A 222 -9.40 -2.90 34.23
CA LEU A 222 -8.26 -2.12 33.71
C LEU A 222 -7.15 -3.04 33.21
N ASP A 223 -6.82 -4.10 33.94
CA ASP A 223 -5.82 -5.09 33.54
C ASP A 223 -6.24 -5.80 32.24
N ALA A 224 -7.50 -6.22 32.13
CA ALA A 224 -8.03 -6.81 30.91
C ALA A 224 -7.98 -5.84 29.72
N THR A 225 -8.28 -4.56 29.95
CA THR A 225 -8.23 -3.51 28.92
C THR A 225 -6.80 -3.24 28.47
N LEU A 226 -5.83 -3.21 29.38
CA LEU A 226 -4.40 -3.07 29.06
C LEU A 226 -3.90 -4.22 28.20
N LEU A 227 -4.31 -5.45 28.51
CA LEU A 227 -3.93 -6.63 27.72
C LEU A 227 -4.49 -6.54 26.29
N GLN A 228 -5.76 -6.15 26.14
CA GLN A 228 -6.38 -5.91 24.83
C GLN A 228 -5.73 -4.75 24.06
N LEU A 229 -5.38 -3.66 24.74
CA LEU A 229 -4.72 -2.51 24.13
C LEU A 229 -3.30 -2.86 23.66
N ASN A 230 -2.56 -3.65 24.44
CA ASN A 230 -1.25 -4.16 24.02
C ASN A 230 -1.37 -5.03 22.77
N GLN A 231 -2.33 -5.96 22.76
CA GLN A 231 -2.57 -6.82 21.60
C GLN A 231 -3.03 -6.02 20.36
N THR A 232 -3.85 -4.99 20.56
CA THR A 232 -4.27 -4.07 19.48
C THR A 232 -3.08 -3.27 18.94
N THR A 233 -2.21 -2.80 19.83
CA THR A 233 -1.00 -2.04 19.45
C THR A 233 -0.02 -2.93 18.67
N GLU A 234 0.11 -4.19 19.06
CA GLU A 234 0.90 -5.18 18.35
C GLU A 234 0.31 -5.47 16.96
N ASN A 235 -0.99 -5.72 16.87
CA ASN A 235 -1.69 -5.90 15.59
C ASN A 235 -1.55 -4.67 14.67
N LEU A 236 -1.65 -3.46 15.22
CA LEU A 236 -1.47 -2.21 14.46
C LEU A 236 -0.03 -2.05 13.99
N ARG A 237 0.96 -2.43 14.80
CA ARG A 237 2.38 -2.43 14.40
C ARG A 237 2.63 -3.41 13.27
N ASP A 238 2.08 -4.60 13.35
CA ASP A 238 2.24 -5.64 12.34
C ASP A 238 1.52 -5.28 11.04
N PHE A 239 0.32 -4.73 11.13
CA PHE A 239 -0.41 -4.18 9.99
C PHE A 239 0.33 -3.01 9.35
N SER A 240 0.88 -2.09 10.14
CA SER A 240 1.69 -0.98 9.63
C SER A 240 2.94 -1.48 8.91
N ARG A 241 3.64 -2.47 9.47
CA ARG A 241 4.78 -3.11 8.80
C ARG A 241 4.34 -3.79 7.50
N PHE A 242 3.24 -4.53 7.51
CA PHE A 242 2.68 -5.18 6.33
C PHE A 242 2.37 -4.18 5.21
N LEU A 243 1.77 -3.03 5.53
CA LEU A 243 1.49 -1.97 4.56
C LEU A 243 2.76 -1.34 3.98
N LEU A 244 3.80 -1.14 4.82
CA LEU A 244 5.09 -0.60 4.38
C LEU A 244 5.85 -1.58 3.48
N GLU A 245 5.77 -2.88 3.78
CA GLU A 245 6.42 -3.93 3.00
C GLU A 245 5.65 -4.27 1.71
N ASN A 246 4.32 -4.11 1.69
CA ASN A 246 3.46 -4.49 0.57
C ASN A 246 2.38 -3.43 0.27
N PRO A 247 2.74 -2.24 -0.21
CA PRO A 247 1.77 -1.19 -0.53
C PRO A 247 0.77 -1.62 -1.62
N SER A 248 1.18 -2.53 -2.52
CA SER A 248 0.33 -3.11 -3.56
C SER A 248 -0.77 -4.03 -3.03
N ALA A 249 -0.67 -4.53 -1.80
CA ALA A 249 -1.69 -5.40 -1.20
C ALA A 249 -3.02 -4.67 -0.96
N LEU A 250 -3.01 -3.34 -0.86
CA LEU A 250 -4.23 -2.53 -0.78
C LEU A 250 -5.04 -2.52 -2.09
N PHE A 251 -4.38 -2.78 -3.22
CA PHE A 251 -4.99 -2.70 -4.56
C PHE A 251 -5.32 -4.08 -5.13
N ARG A 252 -4.81 -5.15 -4.52
CA ARG A 252 -5.15 -6.52 -4.91
C ARG A 252 -6.37 -6.93 -4.11
N ASN A 253 -7.51 -7.07 -4.80
CA ASN A 253 -8.72 -7.65 -4.23
C ASN A 253 -8.31 -8.99 -3.59
N ILE A 254 -8.37 -9.07 -2.26
CA ILE A 254 -8.08 -10.30 -1.54
C ILE A 254 -9.29 -11.19 -1.79
N GLU A 255 -9.30 -11.91 -2.91
CA GLU A 255 -10.13 -13.10 -3.03
C GLU A 255 -9.64 -14.04 -1.93
N GLN A 256 -10.39 -14.06 -0.82
CA GLN A 256 -10.25 -15.09 0.18
C GLN A 256 -10.53 -16.41 -0.52
N GLU A 257 -9.48 -17.16 -0.84
CA GLU A 257 -9.61 -18.59 -1.02
C GLU A 257 -10.09 -19.14 0.32
N GLU A 258 -11.41 -19.23 0.47
CA GLU A 258 -12.03 -20.09 1.46
C GLU A 258 -11.46 -21.48 1.22
N ARG A 259 -10.56 -21.90 2.11
CA ARG A 259 -10.14 -23.30 2.16
C ARG A 259 -11.38 -24.10 2.56
N GLU A 260 -12.05 -24.67 1.57
CA GLU A 260 -12.98 -25.77 1.78
C GLU A 260 -12.20 -26.89 2.48
N PHE A 261 -12.46 -27.06 3.77
CA PHE A 261 -12.08 -28.27 4.48
C PHE A 261 -12.93 -29.41 3.90
N GLN A 262 -12.26 -30.32 3.19
CA GLN A 262 -12.75 -31.68 2.96
C GLN A 262 -12.30 -32.60 4.10
#